data_AF-A0A838UVV6-F1
#
_entry.id   AF-A0A838UVV6-F1
#
_cell.length_a   1.000
_cell.length_b   1.000
_cell.length_c   1.000
_cell.angle_alpha   90.00
_cell.angle_beta   90.00
_cell.angle_gamma   90.00
#
_symmetry.space_group_name_H-M   'P 1'
#
loop_
_entity.id
_entity.type
_entity.pdbx_description
1 polymer ?
#
loop_
_entity_poly.entity_id
_entity_poly.type
_entity_poly.pdbx_seq_one_letter_code
_entity_poly.pdbx_strand_id
1 'polypeptide(L)'
;MTTIQPTKPVLSAIVAALWLGAFVFFDPGPNGFFTQTLHLNPAEANAWKLGLIFVFGLLWTLVMIFFDAPGTASRLSLALSGTILWLGLLLFFHFDDPGYGGTVAFFALVGGLVIVITWIRYLADEI
;
A
#
# COMPACT_ATOMS: atom_id res chain seq x y z
N MET A 1 -18.27 25.52 -12.78
CA MET A 1 -18.40 24.12 -12.35
C MET A 1 -17.22 23.34 -12.91
N THR A 2 -16.20 23.09 -12.08
CA THR A 2 -15.07 22.22 -12.45
C THR A 2 -15.55 20.77 -12.34
N THR A 3 -15.57 20.06 -13.46
CA THR A 3 -15.87 18.63 -13.50
C THR A 3 -14.85 17.88 -12.65
N ILE A 4 -15.30 17.24 -11.58
CA ILE A 4 -14.46 16.38 -10.74
C ILE A 4 -14.12 15.17 -11.60
N GLN A 5 -12.89 15.09 -12.12
CA GLN A 5 -12.44 13.87 -12.79
C GLN A 5 -12.03 12.85 -11.71
N PRO A 6 -12.77 11.72 -11.56
CA PRO A 6 -12.47 10.72 -10.54
C PRO A 6 -11.24 9.85 -10.89
N THR A 7 -10.60 10.11 -12.02
CA THR A 7 -9.52 9.28 -12.57
C THR A 7 -8.35 9.10 -11.61
N LYS A 8 -7.90 10.18 -10.94
CA LYS A 8 -6.77 10.10 -10.00
C LYS A 8 -7.08 9.24 -8.76
N PRO A 9 -8.16 9.47 -7.99
CA PRO A 9 -8.47 8.65 -6.81
C PRO A 9 -8.79 7.20 -7.16
N VAL A 10 -9.44 6.94 -8.30
CA VAL A 10 -9.70 5.56 -8.74
C VAL A 10 -8.41 4.86 -9.15
N LEU A 11 -7.55 5.50 -9.95
CA LEU A 11 -6.27 4.93 -10.36
C LEU A 11 -5.35 4.69 -9.17
N SER A 12 -5.33 5.63 -8.21
CA SER A 12 -4.60 5.47 -6.97
C SER A 12 -5.17 4.26 -6.21
N ALA A 13 -6.47 4.17 -5.95
CA ALA A 13 -7.04 3.01 -5.25
C ALA A 13 -6.72 1.66 -5.94
N ILE A 14 -6.77 1.61 -7.28
CA ILE A 14 -6.41 0.41 -8.06
C ILE A 14 -4.94 0.04 -7.87
N VAL A 15 -4.01 0.99 -7.94
CA VAL A 15 -2.57 0.73 -7.75
C VAL A 15 -2.30 0.23 -6.33
N ALA A 16 -3.01 0.74 -5.31
CA ALA A 16 -2.86 0.28 -3.94
C ALA A 16 -3.44 -1.13 -3.78
N ALA A 17 -4.56 -1.43 -4.44
CA ALA A 17 -5.16 -2.76 -4.43
C ALA A 17 -4.27 -3.79 -5.17
N LEU A 18 -3.60 -3.39 -6.25
CA LEU A 18 -2.60 -4.22 -6.93
C LEU A 18 -1.37 -4.43 -6.06
N TRP A 19 -0.91 -3.40 -5.35
CA TRP A 19 0.17 -3.51 -4.35
C TRP A 19 -0.21 -4.50 -3.24
N LEU A 20 -1.46 -4.47 -2.76
CA LEU A 20 -2.00 -5.47 -1.84
C LEU A 20 -1.97 -6.88 -2.44
N GLY A 21 -2.46 -7.03 -3.67
CA GLY A 21 -2.40 -8.30 -4.39
C GLY A 21 -0.97 -8.84 -4.47
N ALA A 22 0.02 -7.96 -4.65
CA ALA A 22 1.42 -8.33 -4.64
C ALA A 22 1.90 -8.87 -3.27
N PHE A 23 1.30 -8.42 -2.17
CA PHE A 23 1.57 -8.96 -0.83
C PHE A 23 0.96 -10.34 -0.59
N VAL A 24 -0.27 -10.56 -1.07
CA VAL A 24 -1.05 -11.78 -0.81
C VAL A 24 -0.60 -12.95 -1.68
N PHE A 25 -0.51 -12.72 -3.00
CA PHE A 25 -0.32 -13.80 -3.95
C PHE A 25 1.14 -14.27 -4.05
N PHE A 26 2.08 -13.43 -3.61
CA PHE A 26 3.51 -13.71 -3.70
C PHE A 26 4.11 -13.99 -2.32
N ASP A 27 3.57 -14.98 -1.63
CA ASP A 27 4.18 -15.54 -0.44
C ASP A 27 5.57 -16.14 -0.79
N PRO A 28 6.66 -15.83 -0.05
CA PRO A 28 7.95 -16.49 -0.20
C PRO A 28 8.02 -17.84 0.54
N GLY A 29 6.94 -18.25 1.20
CA GLY A 29 6.84 -19.55 1.86
C GLY A 29 6.97 -20.75 0.89
N PRO A 30 7.11 -21.97 1.43
CA PRO A 30 7.26 -23.20 0.63
C PRO A 30 6.07 -23.50 -0.30
N ASN A 31 4.90 -22.95 0.02
CA ASN A 31 3.69 -23.06 -0.81
C ASN A 31 3.42 -21.80 -1.65
N GLY A 32 4.37 -20.87 -1.67
CA GLY A 32 4.26 -19.61 -2.35
C GLY A 32 4.44 -19.71 -3.86
N PHE A 33 3.83 -18.79 -4.61
CA PHE A 33 3.89 -18.75 -6.07
C PHE A 33 5.33 -18.79 -6.60
N PHE A 34 6.25 -18.04 -5.97
CA PHE A 34 7.66 -17.98 -6.36
C PHE A 34 8.43 -19.26 -6.08
N THR A 35 8.09 -19.95 -4.99
CA THR A 35 8.78 -21.18 -4.57
C THR A 35 8.27 -22.40 -5.34
N GLN A 36 6.97 -22.47 -5.67
CA GLN A 36 6.37 -23.60 -6.40
C GLN A 36 6.45 -23.47 -7.92
N THR A 37 6.29 -22.26 -8.48
CA THR A 37 6.20 -22.06 -9.94
C THR A 37 7.57 -21.72 -10.54
N LEU A 38 8.35 -20.92 -9.83
CA LEU A 38 9.66 -20.44 -10.29
C LEU A 38 10.84 -21.17 -9.62
N HIS A 39 10.57 -22.13 -8.72
CA HIS A 39 11.57 -22.92 -7.99
C HIS A 39 12.68 -22.07 -7.33
N LEU A 40 12.33 -20.87 -6.88
CA LEU A 40 13.27 -19.96 -6.24
C LEU A 40 13.54 -20.39 -4.80
N ASN A 41 14.78 -20.18 -4.33
CA ASN A 41 15.13 -20.37 -2.93
C ASN A 41 14.35 -19.34 -2.07
N PRO A 42 13.95 -19.61 -0.80
CA PRO A 42 13.13 -18.68 -0.02
C PRO A 42 13.76 -17.29 0.15
N ALA A 43 15.09 -17.20 0.16
CA ALA A 43 15.82 -15.94 0.18
C ALA A 43 15.60 -15.12 -1.11
N GLU A 44 15.60 -15.78 -2.28
CA GLU A 44 15.37 -15.16 -3.57
C GLU A 44 13.88 -14.77 -3.74
N ALA A 45 12.96 -15.64 -3.30
CA ALA A 45 11.53 -15.36 -3.31
C ALA A 45 11.20 -14.12 -2.45
N ASN A 46 11.85 -13.96 -1.30
CA ASN A 46 11.69 -12.77 -0.46
C ASN A 46 12.27 -11.51 -1.13
N ALA A 47 13.42 -11.62 -1.79
CA ALA A 47 14.00 -10.51 -2.55
C ALA A 47 13.08 -10.05 -3.69
N TRP A 48 12.45 -10.99 -4.42
CA TRP A 48 11.46 -10.67 -5.45
C TRP A 48 10.21 -10.00 -4.87
N LYS A 49 9.71 -10.48 -3.72
CA LYS A 49 8.60 -9.83 -3.00
C LYS A 49 8.93 -8.40 -2.63
N LEU A 50 10.09 -8.16 -2.01
CA LEU A 50 10.56 -6.81 -1.67
C LEU A 50 10.73 -5.93 -2.91
N GLY A 51 11.23 -6.50 -4.01
CA GLY A 51 11.35 -5.82 -5.30
C GLY A 51 9.99 -5.38 -5.86
N LEU A 52 8.97 -6.26 -5.83
CA LEU A 52 7.61 -5.91 -6.26
C LEU A 52 7.01 -4.82 -5.38
N ILE A 53 7.16 -4.93 -4.06
CA ILE A 53 6.70 -3.92 -3.10
C ILE A 53 7.30 -2.54 -3.43
N PHE A 54 8.61 -2.51 -3.73
CA PHE A 54 9.30 -1.29 -4.12
C PHE A 54 8.80 -0.74 -5.46
N VAL A 55 8.64 -1.59 -6.48
CA VAL A 55 8.15 -1.16 -7.80
C VAL A 55 6.75 -0.60 -7.72
N PHE A 56 5.83 -1.27 -7.02
CA PHE A 56 4.47 -0.77 -6.87
C PHE A 56 4.41 0.48 -5.97
N GLY A 57 5.26 0.59 -4.95
CA GLY A 57 5.42 1.82 -4.15
C GLY A 57 6.03 2.99 -4.93
N LEU A 58 6.87 2.70 -5.93
CA LEU A 58 7.36 3.71 -6.86
C LEU A 58 6.25 4.16 -7.80
N LEU A 59 5.53 3.23 -8.42
CA LEU A 59 4.37 3.51 -9.28
C LEU A 59 3.31 4.32 -8.53
N TRP A 60 3.07 3.99 -7.26
CA TRP A 60 2.25 4.77 -6.34
C TRP A 60 2.63 6.25 -6.32
N THR A 61 3.90 6.50 -6.01
CA THR A 61 4.48 7.84 -5.89
C THR A 61 4.41 8.59 -7.21
N LEU A 62 4.64 7.89 -8.32
CA LEU A 62 4.52 8.47 -9.67
C LEU A 62 3.08 8.89 -9.97
N VAL A 63 2.07 8.09 -9.61
CA VAL A 63 0.65 8.47 -9.76
C VAL A 63 0.32 9.71 -8.92
N MET A 64 0.89 9.82 -7.71
CA MET A 64 0.69 10.99 -6.85
C MET A 64 1.29 12.27 -7.41
N ILE A 65 2.51 12.20 -7.96
CA ILE A 65 3.27 13.35 -8.45
C ILE A 65 2.81 13.80 -9.84
N PHE A 66 2.59 12.87 -10.78
CA PHE A 66 2.42 13.21 -12.19
C PHE A 66 0.96 13.33 -12.65
N PHE A 67 -0.01 12.83 -11.89
CA PHE A 67 -1.42 13.06 -12.20
C PHE A 67 -1.91 14.29 -11.45
N ASP A 68 -2.15 15.38 -12.17
CA ASP A 68 -2.73 16.58 -11.58
C ASP A 68 -4.24 16.37 -11.34
N ALA A 69 -4.72 16.72 -10.15
CA ALA A 69 -6.13 16.60 -9.80
C ALA A 69 -6.55 17.70 -8.83
N PRO A 70 -7.86 18.06 -8.80
CA PRO A 70 -8.38 19.02 -7.82
C PRO A 70 -7.93 18.65 -6.41
N GLY A 71 -7.63 19.65 -5.58
CA GLY A 71 -7.09 19.45 -4.23
C GLY A 71 -7.89 18.45 -3.39
N THR A 72 -9.22 18.47 -3.52
CA THR A 72 -10.14 17.51 -2.87
C THR A 72 -9.91 16.07 -3.35
N ALA A 73 -9.85 15.86 -4.67
CA ALA A 73 -9.63 14.54 -5.26
C ALA A 73 -8.23 13.98 -4.93
N SER A 74 -7.21 14.84 -4.83
CA SER A 74 -5.87 14.42 -4.44
C SER A 74 -5.81 13.98 -2.97
N ARG A 75 -6.49 14.70 -2.06
CA ARG A 75 -6.58 14.32 -0.63
C ARG A 75 -7.34 13.00 -0.44
N LEU A 76 -8.47 12.83 -1.13
CA LEU A 76 -9.22 11.57 -1.14
C LEU A 76 -8.37 10.41 -1.66
N SER A 77 -7.65 10.64 -2.77
CA SER A 77 -6.75 9.63 -3.36
C SER A 77 -5.66 9.17 -2.41
N LEU A 78 -5.20 10.06 -1.52
CA LEU A 78 -4.13 9.82 -0.55
C LEU A 78 -4.65 9.12 0.71
N ALA A 79 -5.85 9.50 1.16
CA ALA A 79 -6.54 8.84 2.26
C ALA A 79 -6.86 7.38 1.92
N LEU A 80 -7.56 7.14 0.80
CA LEU A 80 -7.97 5.80 0.36
C LEU A 80 -6.79 4.85 0.21
N SER A 81 -5.75 5.34 -0.44
CA SER A 81 -4.58 4.53 -0.73
C SER A 81 -3.67 4.27 0.44
N GLY A 82 -3.45 5.27 1.29
CA GLY A 82 -2.75 5.11 2.55
C GLY A 82 -3.45 4.05 3.40
N THR A 83 -4.79 4.08 3.46
CA THR A 83 -5.59 3.04 4.11
C THR A 83 -5.36 1.66 3.52
N ILE A 84 -5.39 1.52 2.19
CA ILE A 84 -5.17 0.23 1.51
C ILE A 84 -3.76 -0.31 1.78
N LEU A 85 -2.73 0.54 1.66
CA LEU A 85 -1.33 0.16 1.93
C LEU A 85 -1.14 -0.28 3.39
N TRP A 86 -1.73 0.46 4.33
CA TRP A 86 -1.64 0.17 5.75
C TRP A 86 -2.39 -1.10 6.17
N LEU A 87 -3.60 -1.31 5.63
CA LEU A 87 -4.33 -2.56 5.81
C LEU A 87 -3.53 -3.74 5.26
N GLY A 88 -2.78 -3.54 4.17
CA GLY A 88 -1.86 -4.55 3.65
C GLY A 88 -0.76 -4.92 4.60
N LEU A 89 -0.13 -3.91 5.18
CA LEU A 89 0.88 -4.14 6.20
C LEU A 89 0.30 -4.91 7.39
N LEU A 90 -0.89 -4.53 7.88
CA LEU A 90 -1.51 -5.21 9.02
C LEU A 90 -1.93 -6.66 8.75
N LEU A 91 -2.48 -6.93 7.57
CA LEU A 91 -3.05 -8.25 7.25
C LEU A 91 -1.98 -9.26 6.83
N PHE A 92 -0.88 -8.81 6.23
CA PHE A 92 0.11 -9.70 5.60
C PHE A 92 1.49 -9.68 6.24
N PHE A 93 1.73 -8.80 7.22
CA PHE A 93 2.97 -8.83 7.98
C PHE A 93 2.83 -9.78 9.19
N HIS A 94 3.81 -10.67 9.36
CA HIS A 94 3.90 -11.54 10.54
C HIS A 94 4.54 -10.76 11.70
N PHE A 95 3.73 -10.19 12.58
CA PHE A 95 4.20 -9.42 13.73
C PHE A 95 4.87 -10.27 14.82
N ASP A 96 4.70 -11.59 14.77
CA ASP A 96 5.29 -12.54 15.72
C ASP A 96 6.75 -12.91 15.38
N ASP A 97 7.33 -12.34 14.32
CA ASP A 97 8.73 -12.58 13.95
C ASP A 97 9.70 -11.93 14.97
N PRO A 98 10.56 -12.72 15.64
CA PRO A 98 11.41 -12.26 16.74
C PRO A 98 12.49 -11.24 16.33
N GLY A 99 12.77 -11.06 15.03
CA GLY A 99 13.78 -10.09 14.58
C GLY A 99 13.29 -8.64 14.61
N TYR A 100 12.12 -8.38 14.03
CA TYR A 100 11.64 -7.02 13.75
C TYR A 100 10.15 -6.80 14.04
N GLY A 101 9.45 -7.81 14.55
CA GLY A 101 8.00 -7.78 14.75
C GLY A 101 7.50 -6.58 15.55
N GLY A 102 8.15 -6.28 16.69
CA GLY A 102 7.79 -5.15 17.55
C GLY A 102 7.99 -3.77 16.90
N THR A 103 9.08 -3.58 16.16
CA THR A 103 9.35 -2.31 15.46
C THR A 103 8.36 -2.09 14.33
N VAL A 104 8.06 -3.13 13.55
CA VAL A 104 7.07 -3.03 12.46
C VAL A 104 5.67 -2.83 13.02
N ALA A 105 5.31 -3.46 14.15
CA ALA A 105 4.04 -3.21 14.84
C ALA A 105 3.90 -1.74 15.29
N PHE A 106 4.97 -1.14 15.82
CA PHE A 106 4.98 0.27 16.19
C PHE A 106 4.72 1.17 14.98
N PHE A 107 5.43 0.94 13.86
CA PHE A 107 5.21 1.72 12.64
C PHE A 107 3.83 1.47 12.02
N ALA A 108 3.27 0.27 12.16
CA ALA A 108 1.89 0.00 11.78
C ALA A 108 0.93 0.87 12.61
N LEU A 109 1.07 0.94 13.94
CA LEU A 109 0.22 1.78 14.78
C LEU A 109 0.34 3.28 14.43
N VAL A 110 1.57 3.77 14.24
CA VAL A 110 1.81 5.15 13.82
C VAL A 110 1.21 5.43 12.44
N GLY A 111 1.34 4.50 11.49
CA GLY A 111 0.71 4.59 10.18
C GLY A 111 -0.81 4.67 10.26
N GLY A 112 -1.43 3.92 11.18
CA GLY A 112 -2.87 3.96 11.44
C GLY A 112 -3.32 5.32 11.96
N LEU A 113 -2.54 5.92 12.87
CA LEU A 113 -2.79 7.27 13.37
C LEU A 113 -2.72 8.31 12.23
N VAL A 114 -1.72 8.21 11.36
CA VAL A 114 -1.59 9.11 10.18
C VAL A 114 -2.81 9.00 9.27
N ILE A 115 -3.33 7.79 9.04
CA ILE A 115 -4.53 7.56 8.24
C ILE A 115 -5.76 8.19 8.88
N VAL A 116 -5.96 7.97 10.19
CA VAL A 116 -7.08 8.58 10.92
C VAL A 116 -7.02 10.10 10.83
N ILE A 117 -5.84 10.71 11.05
CA ILE A 117 -5.66 12.16 10.92
C ILE A 117 -5.95 12.65 9.50
N THR A 118 -5.52 11.88 8.48
CA THR A 118 -5.76 12.22 7.07
C THR A 118 -7.25 12.20 6.74
N TRP A 119 -7.99 11.20 7.22
CA TRP A 119 -9.45 11.13 7.08
C TRP A 119 -10.16 12.25 7.84
N ILE A 120 -9.75 12.55 9.08
CA ILE A 120 -10.31 13.66 9.86
C ILE A 120 -10.11 14.99 9.12
N ARG A 121 -8.91 15.26 8.60
CA ARG A 121 -8.65 16.48 7.82
C ARG A 121 -9.48 16.55 6.55
N TYR A 122 -9.57 15.43 5.81
CA TYR A 122 -10.39 15.37 4.62
C TYR A 122 -11.88 15.69 4.92
N LEU A 123 -12.44 15.03 5.94
CA LEU A 123 -13.84 15.23 6.33
C LEU A 123 -14.09 16.62 6.94
N ALA A 124 -13.13 17.18 7.67
CA ALA A 124 -13.25 18.50 8.27
C ALA A 124 -13.12 19.65 7.25
N ASP A 125 -12.37 19.47 6.17
CA ASP A 125 -12.23 20.47 5.08
C ASP A 125 -13.43 20.47 4.11
N GLU A 126 -14.30 19.45 4.15
CA GLU A 126 -15.52 19.35 3.34
C GLU A 126 -16.78 19.92 4.04
N ILE A 127 -16.72 20.22 5.34
CA ILE A 127 -17.79 20.85 6.15
C ILE A 127 -17.66 22.37 6.06
#